data_AF-A0A2R8ASE5-F1
#
_entry.id   AF-A0A2R8ASE5-F1
#
_cell.length_a   1.000
_cell.length_b   1.000
_cell.length_c   1.000
_cell.angle_alpha   90.00
_cell.angle_beta   90.00
_cell.angle_gamma   90.00
#
_symmetry.space_group_name_H-M   'P 1'
#
loop_
_entity.id
_entity.type
_entity.pdbx_description
1 polymer ?
#
loop_
_entity_poly.entity_id
_entity_poly.type
_entity_poly.pdbx_seq_one_letter_code
_entity_poly.pdbx_strand_id
1 'polypeptide(L)' 'MPLDFSDLETFYEELAIALDAVAENDRELLLSKLSLLMARELGDGARTIELISSARNNLDQE' A
#
# COMPACT_ATOMS: atom_id res chain seq x y z
N MET A 1 -6.95 -15.49 6.69
CA MET A 1 -5.98 -15.55 7.79
C MET A 1 -5.37 -14.16 7.88
N PRO A 2 -5.27 -13.52 9.05
CA PRO A 2 -4.56 -12.25 9.15
C PRO A 2 -3.10 -12.46 8.74
N LEU A 3 -2.49 -11.46 8.08
CA LEU A 3 -1.04 -11.45 7.82
C LEU A 3 -0.32 -11.53 9.16
N ASP A 4 0.67 -12.42 9.26
CA ASP A 4 1.52 -12.43 10.45
C ASP A 4 2.54 -11.29 10.38
N PHE A 5 3.28 -11.09 11.48
CA PHE A 5 4.26 -10.01 11.55
C PHE A 5 5.38 -10.16 10.51
N SER A 6 5.80 -11.40 10.22
CA SER A 6 6.88 -11.67 9.27
C SER A 6 6.48 -11.34 7.84
N ASP A 7 5.23 -11.64 7.48
CA ASP A 7 4.66 -11.30 6.18
C ASP A 7 4.57 -9.77 6.01
N LEU A 8 4.17 -9.06 7.07
CA LEU A 8 4.09 -7.59 7.06
C LEU A 8 5.47 -6.94 6.97
N GLU A 9 6.45 -7.47 7.68
CA GLU A 9 7.84 -7.00 7.62
C GLU A 9 8.41 -7.18 6.22
N THR A 10 8.24 -8.36 5.63
CA THR A 10 8.68 -8.65 4.25
C THR A 10 8.03 -7.70 3.24
N PHE A 11 6.72 -7.47 3.36
CA PHE A 11 6.02 -6.53 2.49
C PHE A 11 6.55 -5.10 2.64
N TYR A 12 6.80 -4.66 3.88
CA TYR A 12 7.33 -3.32 4.15
C TYR A 12 8.75 -3.14 3.60
N GLU A 13 9.62 -4.14 3.78
CA GLU A 13 10.98 -4.13 3.24
C GLU A 13 10.99 -4.04 1.70
N GLU A 14 10.21 -4.89 1.02
CA GLU A 14 10.11 -4.88 -0.44
C GLU A 14 9.54 -3.55 -0.96
N LEU A 15 8.56 -2.97 -0.26
CA LEU A 15 8.01 -1.67 -0.60
C LEU A 15 9.06 -0.55 -0.48
N ALA A 16 9.88 -0.57 0.58
CA ALA A 16 10.96 0.40 0.76
C ALA A 16 11.99 0.30 -0.36
N ILE A 17 12.43 -0.92 -0.70
CA ILE A 17 13.36 -1.17 -1.81
C ILE A 17 12.79 -0.63 -3.14
N ALA A 18 11.51 -0.88 -3.41
CA ALA A 18 10.85 -0.42 -4.62
C ALA A 18 10.77 1.11 -4.70
N LEU A 19 10.53 1.80 -3.57
CA LEU A 19 10.49 3.27 -3.49
C LEU A 19 11.87 3.92 -3.65
N ASP A 20 12.93 3.24 -3.20
CA ASP A 20 14.31 3.71 -3.36
C ASP A 20 14.84 3.50 -4.78
N ALA A 21 14.29 2.53 -5.52
CA ALA A 21 14.67 2.24 -6.90
C ALA A 21 14.05 3.20 -7.95
N VAL A 22 13.06 4.01 -7.57
CA VAL A 22 12.40 4.97 -8.47
C VAL A 22 12.77 6.41 -8.14
N ALA A 23 12.65 7.31 -9.12
CA ALA A 23 12.84 8.74 -8.89
C ALA A 23 11.84 9.26 -7.86
N GLU A 24 12.23 10.26 -7.06
CA GLU A 24 11.38 10.82 -6.00
C GLU A 24 10.00 11.26 -6.51
N ASN A 25 9.98 11.90 -7.68
CA ASN A 25 8.74 12.34 -8.35
C ASN A 25 7.84 11.19 -8.83
N ASP A 26 8.37 9.97 -8.94
CA ASP A 26 7.64 8.78 -9.39
C ASP A 26 7.10 7.94 -8.22
N ARG A 27 7.49 8.25 -6.96
CA ARG A 27 7.07 7.47 -5.77
C ARG A 27 5.57 7.46 -5.57
N GLU A 28 4.91 8.62 -5.67
CA GLU A 28 3.44 8.71 -5.58
C GLU A 28 2.75 7.92 -6.69
N LEU A 29 3.32 7.93 -7.90
CA LEU A 29 2.81 7.18 -9.03
C LEU A 29 2.96 5.67 -8.81
N LEU A 30 4.07 5.21 -8.25
CA LEU A 30 4.29 3.82 -7.88
C LEU A 30 3.26 3.35 -6.86
N LEU A 31 3.05 4.11 -5.78
CA LEU A 31 2.08 3.77 -4.72
C LEU A 31 0.64 3.74 -5.26
N SER A 32 0.31 4.68 -6.16
CA SER A 32 -0.99 4.70 -6.84
C SER A 32 -1.19 3.46 -7.71
N LYS A 33 -0.17 3.04 -8.46
CA LYS A 33 -0.22 1.83 -9.29
C LYS A 33 -0.31 0.56 -8.45
N LEU A 34 0.47 0.45 -7.38
CA LEU A 34 0.41 -0.68 -6.46
C LEU A 34 -1.00 -0.83 -5.86
N SER A 35 -1.58 0.29 -5.40
CA SER A 35 -2.94 0.31 -4.84
C SER A 35 -3.98 -0.17 -5.86
N LEU A 36 -3.88 0.27 -7.12
CA LEU A 36 -4.77 -0.18 -8.20
C LEU A 36 -4.60 -1.67 -8.53
N LEU A 37 -3.36 -2.18 -8.52
CA LEU A 37 -3.09 -3.60 -8.75
C LEU A 37 -3.67 -4.46 -7.63
N MET A 38 -3.47 -4.06 -6.36
CA MET A 38 -4.04 -4.76 -5.21
C MET A 38 -5.57 -4.73 -5.23
N ALA A 39 -6.18 -3.59 -5.56
CA ALA A 39 -7.63 -3.47 -5.70
C ALA A 39 -8.19 -4.42 -6.77
N ARG A 40 -7.49 -4.54 -7.91
CA ARG A 40 -7.85 -5.46 -8.98
C ARG A 40 -7.72 -6.92 -8.54
N GLU A 41 -6.65 -7.27 -7.82
CA GLU A 41 -6.39 -8.63 -7.35
C GLU A 41 -7.39 -9.07 -6.27
N LEU A 42 -7.72 -8.17 -5.35
CA LEU A 42 -8.69 -8.43 -4.27
C LEU A 42 -10.13 -8.53 -4.79
N GLY A 43 -10.45 -7.89 -5.93
CA GLY A 43 -11.77 -7.95 -6.55
C GLY A 43 -12.90 -7.25 -5.78
N ASP A 44 -12.58 -6.56 -4.68
CA ASP A 44 -13.53 -5.85 -3.81
C ASP A 44 -13.26 -4.34 -3.81
N GLY A 45 -13.94 -3.64 -4.72
CA GLY A 45 -13.82 -2.19 -4.87
C GLY A 45 -14.35 -1.40 -3.67
N ALA A 46 -15.42 -1.88 -3.02
CA ALA A 46 -16.00 -1.20 -1.86
C ALA A 46 -15.01 -1.25 -0.69
N ARG A 47 -14.45 -2.43 -0.42
CA ARG A 47 -13.43 -2.60 0.62
C ARG A 47 -12.17 -1.80 0.34
N THR A 48 -11.76 -1.71 -0.93
CA THR A 48 -10.61 -0.89 -1.32
C THR A 48 -10.83 0.60 -1.01
N ILE A 49 -12.03 1.14 -1.29
CA ILE A 49 -12.38 2.54 -0.98
C ILE A 49 -12.39 2.80 0.53
N GLU A 50 -12.89 1.85 1.33
CA GLU A 50 -12.82 1.93 2.79
C GLU A 50 -11.37 1.99 3.28
N LEU A 51 -10.49 1.13 2.75
CA LEU A 51 -9.08 1.09 3.12
C LEU A 51 -8.36 2.41 2.80
N ILE A 52 -8.69 3.08 1.70
CA ILE A 52 -8.17 4.43 1.40
C ILE A 52 -8.56 5.42 2.49
N SER A 53 -9.81 5.38 2.94
CA SER A 53 -10.29 6.26 4.02
C SER A 53 -9.61 5.95 5.35
N SER A 54 -9.41 4.67 5.67
CA SER A 54 -8.66 4.24 6.86
C SER A 54 -7.21 4.69 6.80
N ALA A 55 -6.53 4.52 5.66
CA ALA A 55 -5.14 4.96 5.49
C ALA A 55 -5.01 6.48 5.72
N ARG A 56 -5.92 7.29 5.16
CA ARG A 56 -5.93 8.74 5.39
C ARG A 56 -6.10 9.09 6.86
N ASN A 57 -7.04 8.46 7.56
CA ASN A 57 -7.28 8.76 8.98
C ASN A 57 -6.12 8.33 9.90
N ASN A 58 -5.33 7.33 9.48
CA ASN A 58 -4.15 6.89 10.21
C ASN A 58 -2.92 7.81 9.99
N LEU A 59 -2.91 8.64 8.94
CA LEU A 59 -1.85 9.64 8.74
C LEU A 59 -1.94 10.78 9.76
N ASP A 60 -3.14 11.07 10.26
CA ASP A 60 -3.41 12.17 11.18
C ASP A 60 -3.21 11.80 12.66
N GLN A 61 -2.79 10.56 12.94
CA GLN A 61 -2.54 10.10 14.32
C GLN A 61 -1.02 10.01 14.56
N GLU A 62 -0.47 11.07 15.17
CA GLU A 62 0.89 11.11 15.74
C GLU A 62 0.98 10.38 17.08
#